data_AF-A0A7Y3NIF5-F1
#
_entry.id   AF-A0A7Y3NIF5-F1
#
_cell.length_a   1.000
_cell.length_b   1.000
_cell.length_c   1.000
_cell.angle_alpha   90.00
_cell.angle_beta   90.00
_cell.angle_gamma   90.00
#
_symmetry.space_group_name_H-M   'P 1'
#
loop_
_entity.id
_entity.type
_entity.pdbx_description
1 polymer ?
#
loop_
_entity_poly.entity_id
_entity_poly.type
_entity_poly.pdbx_seq_one_letter_code
_entity_poly.pdbx_strand_id
1 'polypeptide(L)'
;MTAAELRKKYLDFFRSKGHAVISGKSLIPENDPTVLFNTAGMQPLVPYLLGAVHPLGTRLTDVQKCVRTGDIESVGDPSHLTFFEMLGNWSLGDYFKKEAISWSFEFLTSSSWLGIDPAKLWVTVFAGEPGIPRDEDSAQIWKSLGIPEKRISYLGRSDNWWGPAGQTGPCGPDTEMFYDTGRD
;
A
#
# COMPACT_ATOMS: atom_id res chain seq x y z
N MET A 1 -3.51 -7.40 20.90
CA MET A 1 -4.28 -6.80 19.80
C MET A 1 -4.78 -7.93 18.91
N THR A 2 -6.08 -8.00 18.66
CA THR A 2 -6.70 -8.95 17.73
C THR A 2 -6.69 -8.41 16.30
N ALA A 3 -6.92 -9.26 15.29
CA ALA A 3 -7.04 -8.81 13.90
C ALA A 3 -8.19 -7.81 13.70
N ALA A 4 -9.30 -7.98 14.42
CA ALA A 4 -10.42 -7.05 14.36
C ALA A 4 -10.09 -5.68 14.94
N GLU A 5 -9.33 -5.65 16.05
CA GLU A 5 -8.82 -4.41 16.63
C GLU A 5 -7.84 -3.70 15.69
N LEU A 6 -6.93 -4.44 15.02
CA LEU A 6 -6.00 -3.88 14.05
C LEU A 6 -6.74 -3.23 12.87
N ARG A 7 -7.72 -3.93 12.28
CA ARG A 7 -8.57 -3.37 11.21
C ARG A 7 -9.24 -2.09 11.64
N LYS A 8 -9.89 -2.09 12.81
CA LYS A 8 -10.53 -0.89 13.36
C LYS A 8 -9.53 0.24 13.56
N LYS A 9 -8.35 -0.05 14.11
CA LYS A 9 -7.31 0.92 14.40
C LYS A 9 -6.77 1.58 13.13
N TYR A 10 -6.57 0.81 12.06
CA TYR A 10 -6.16 1.33 10.75
C TYR A 10 -7.22 2.27 10.15
N LEU A 11 -8.49 1.85 10.13
CA LEU A 11 -9.59 2.66 9.61
C LEU A 11 -9.79 3.95 10.44
N ASP A 12 -9.68 3.85 11.77
CA ASP A 12 -9.79 5.01 12.66
C ASP A 12 -8.63 6.00 12.45
N PHE A 13 -7.41 5.50 12.22
CA PHE A 13 -6.26 6.33 11.89
C PHE A 13 -6.50 7.17 10.64
N PHE A 14 -6.84 6.54 9.52
CA PHE A 14 -7.07 7.27 8.28
C PHE A 14 -8.33 8.12 8.32
N ARG A 15 -9.37 7.71 9.05
CA ARG A 15 -10.52 8.59 9.33
C ARG A 15 -10.09 9.88 10.02
N SER A 16 -9.15 9.81 10.97
CA SER A 16 -8.61 11.01 11.64
C SER A 16 -7.80 11.93 10.70
N LYS A 17 -7.35 11.43 9.54
CA LYS A 17 -6.66 12.19 8.49
C LYS A 17 -7.62 12.69 7.39
N GLY A 18 -8.93 12.50 7.60
CA GLY A 18 -9.99 12.97 6.70
C GLY A 18 -10.40 11.97 5.62
N HIS A 19 -9.98 10.71 5.70
CA HIS A 19 -10.42 9.68 4.76
C HIS A 19 -11.83 9.20 5.07
N ALA A 20 -12.67 9.12 4.05
CA ALA A 20 -13.94 8.44 4.14
C ALA A 20 -13.71 6.92 4.18
N VAL A 21 -14.33 6.25 5.16
CA VAL A 21 -14.27 4.79 5.24
C VAL A 21 -15.26 4.20 4.25
N ILE A 22 -14.76 3.45 3.28
CA ILE A 22 -15.58 2.76 2.29
C ILE A 22 -15.64 1.26 2.61
N SER A 23 -16.69 0.60 2.14
CA SER A 23 -16.78 -0.86 2.23
C SER A 23 -15.87 -1.49 1.17
N GLY A 24 -15.05 -2.46 1.56
CA GLY A 24 -14.40 -3.35 0.60
C GLY A 24 -15.44 -3.98 -0.34
N LYS A 25 -15.05 -4.19 -1.59
CA LYS A 25 -15.93 -4.74 -2.64
C LYS A 25 -15.88 -6.26 -2.67
N SER A 26 -16.80 -6.84 -3.46
CA SER A 26 -16.86 -8.29 -3.68
C SER A 26 -15.51 -8.86 -4.12
N LEU A 27 -15.25 -10.14 -3.84
CA LEU A 27 -14.11 -10.85 -4.44
C LEU A 27 -14.26 -11.01 -5.95
N ILE A 28 -15.50 -11.10 -6.43
CA ILE A 28 -15.82 -11.22 -7.85
C ILE A 28 -15.84 -9.80 -8.44
N PRO A 29 -14.99 -9.49 -9.42
CA PRO A 29 -14.96 -8.19 -10.06
C PRO A 29 -16.28 -7.92 -10.79
N GLU A 30 -16.87 -6.75 -10.58
CA GLU A 30 -18.10 -6.34 -11.29
C GLU A 30 -17.80 -5.71 -12.65
N ASN A 31 -16.61 -5.10 -12.79
CA ASN A 31 -16.31 -4.15 -13.88
C ASN A 31 -15.00 -4.46 -14.62
N ASP A 32 -14.38 -5.61 -14.40
CA ASP A 32 -13.14 -5.99 -15.09
C ASP A 32 -13.17 -7.46 -15.52
N PRO A 33 -13.42 -7.75 -16.81
CA PRO A 33 -13.46 -9.12 -17.31
C PRO A 33 -12.06 -9.75 -17.48
N THR A 34 -10.99 -8.98 -17.28
CA THR A 34 -9.61 -9.46 -17.48
C THR A 34 -9.01 -10.12 -16.23
N VAL A 35 -9.66 -9.97 -15.08
CA VAL A 35 -9.24 -10.57 -13.81
C VAL A 35 -10.28 -11.53 -13.25
N LEU A 36 -9.83 -12.64 -12.65
CA LEU A 36 -10.71 -13.66 -12.09
C LEU A 36 -11.27 -13.26 -10.72
N PHE A 37 -10.44 -12.64 -9.89
CA PHE A 37 -10.77 -12.15 -8.56
C PHE A 37 -10.12 -10.78 -8.32
N ASN A 38 -10.66 -10.02 -7.37
CA ASN A 38 -9.97 -8.86 -6.85
C ASN A 38 -8.71 -9.31 -6.06
N THR A 39 -7.54 -8.94 -6.55
CA THR A 39 -6.19 -9.22 -6.02
C THR A 39 -5.63 -8.06 -5.18
N ALA A 40 -6.24 -6.88 -5.24
CA ALA A 40 -5.82 -5.67 -4.53
C ALA A 40 -6.98 -4.70 -4.24
N GLY A 41 -6.81 -3.87 -3.21
CA GLY A 41 -7.77 -2.81 -2.82
C GLY A 41 -8.01 -1.74 -3.90
N MET A 42 -7.07 -1.54 -4.82
CA MET A 42 -7.21 -0.50 -5.85
C MET A 42 -8.11 -0.88 -7.01
N GLN A 43 -8.33 -2.18 -7.28
CA GLN A 43 -9.06 -2.61 -8.49
C GLN A 43 -10.48 -2.05 -8.56
N PRO A 44 -11.27 -2.07 -7.48
CA PRO A 44 -12.59 -1.46 -7.51
C PRO A 44 -12.57 0.08 -7.56
N LEU A 45 -11.39 0.68 -7.36
CA LEU A 45 -11.18 2.13 -7.41
C LEU A 45 -10.59 2.62 -8.74
N VAL A 46 -10.31 1.72 -9.70
CA VAL A 46 -9.71 2.07 -11.00
C VAL A 46 -10.43 3.22 -11.71
N PRO A 47 -11.77 3.28 -11.81
CA PRO A 47 -12.44 4.41 -12.46
C PRO A 47 -12.10 5.77 -11.84
N TYR A 48 -11.96 5.82 -10.51
CA TYR A 48 -11.66 7.05 -9.79
C TYR A 48 -10.18 7.41 -9.84
N LEU A 49 -9.29 6.41 -9.86
CA LEU A 49 -7.86 6.61 -10.11
C LEU A 49 -7.59 7.14 -11.53
N LEU A 50 -8.48 6.83 -12.49
CA LEU A 50 -8.45 7.38 -13.85
C LEU A 50 -9.12 8.77 -13.97
N GLY A 51 -9.60 9.34 -12.86
CA GLY A 51 -10.11 10.72 -12.80
C GLY A 51 -11.62 10.86 -12.62
N ALA A 52 -12.37 9.75 -12.47
CA ALA A 52 -13.78 9.87 -12.08
C ALA A 52 -13.91 10.40 -10.64
N VAL A 53 -14.97 11.15 -10.36
CA VAL A 53 -15.23 11.67 -9.02
C VAL A 53 -15.86 10.58 -8.16
N HIS A 54 -15.26 10.30 -7.01
CA HIS A 54 -15.85 9.38 -6.03
C HIS A 54 -16.87 10.13 -5.14
N PRO A 55 -18.08 9.56 -4.89
CA PRO A 55 -19.15 10.26 -4.17
C PRO A 55 -18.82 10.61 -2.72
N LEU A 56 -17.84 9.93 -2.12
CA LEU A 56 -17.39 10.15 -0.74
C LEU A 56 -16.15 11.05 -0.64
N GLY A 57 -15.76 11.71 -1.73
CA GLY A 57 -14.63 12.65 -1.77
C GLY A 57 -13.32 12.04 -2.28
N THR A 58 -12.23 12.75 -2.04
CA THR A 58 -10.90 12.49 -2.64
C THR A 58 -9.97 11.66 -1.76
N ARG A 59 -10.36 11.37 -0.52
CA ARG A 59 -9.58 10.57 0.44
C ARG A 59 -10.42 9.39 0.90
N LEU A 60 -9.95 8.18 0.65
CA LEU A 60 -10.70 6.95 0.94
C LEU A 60 -9.84 5.98 1.78
N THR A 61 -10.46 5.16 2.61
CA THR A 61 -9.77 4.05 3.29
C THR A 61 -10.70 2.85 3.45
N ASP A 62 -10.15 1.64 3.36
CA ASP A 62 -10.92 0.41 3.50
C ASP A 62 -10.12 -0.77 4.05
N VAL A 63 -10.82 -1.91 4.10
CA VAL A 63 -10.21 -3.23 4.15
C VAL A 63 -10.79 -4.08 3.01
N GLN A 64 -9.98 -4.33 1.98
CA GLN A 64 -10.37 -5.15 0.84
C GLN A 64 -10.04 -6.62 1.09
N LYS A 65 -10.98 -7.51 0.81
CA LYS A 65 -10.70 -8.94 0.72
C LYS A 65 -10.05 -9.23 -0.63
N CYS A 66 -8.93 -9.93 -0.63
CA CYS A 66 -8.17 -10.23 -1.83
C CYS A 66 -8.03 -11.74 -2.02
N VAL A 67 -8.02 -12.17 -3.27
CA VAL A 67 -7.60 -13.53 -3.66
C VAL A 67 -6.47 -13.43 -4.67
N ARG A 68 -5.31 -14.01 -4.36
CA ARG A 68 -4.17 -14.14 -5.26
C ARG A 68 -3.88 -15.61 -5.52
N THR A 69 -4.15 -16.05 -6.74
CA THR A 69 -3.85 -17.42 -7.18
C THR A 69 -2.42 -17.56 -7.70
N GLY A 70 -1.75 -16.46 -8.06
CA GLY A 70 -0.34 -16.46 -8.46
C GLY A 70 0.61 -16.87 -7.34
N ASP A 71 0.20 -16.64 -6.09
CA ASP A 71 1.01 -16.93 -4.90
C ASP A 71 0.86 -18.40 -4.43
N ILE A 72 0.10 -19.24 -5.15
CA ILE A 72 -0.31 -20.57 -4.67
C ILE A 72 0.86 -21.50 -4.35
N GLU A 73 1.95 -21.42 -5.12
CA GLU A 73 3.16 -22.24 -4.90
C GLU A 73 3.96 -21.78 -3.68
N SER A 74 3.77 -20.54 -3.21
CA SER A 74 4.41 -19.99 -2.01
C SER A 74 3.60 -20.23 -0.74
N VAL A 75 2.34 -20.67 -0.88
CA VAL A 75 1.46 -20.93 0.26
C VAL A 75 2.03 -22.05 1.13
N GLY A 76 2.07 -21.79 2.43
CA GLY A 76 2.70 -22.67 3.42
C GLY A 76 3.95 -22.07 4.05
N ASP A 77 4.45 -20.96 3.48
CA ASP A 77 5.47 -20.13 4.11
C ASP A 77 4.88 -19.17 5.18
N PRO A 78 5.71 -18.38 5.88
CA PRO A 78 5.25 -17.49 6.96
C PRO A 78 4.40 -16.28 6.54
N SER A 79 4.33 -15.94 5.25
CA SER A 79 3.79 -14.64 4.77
C SER A 79 2.77 -14.73 3.64
N HIS A 80 2.69 -15.84 2.90
CA HIS A 80 1.84 -15.97 1.72
C HIS A 80 0.53 -16.70 2.02
N LEU A 81 -0.57 -16.08 1.60
CA LEU A 81 -1.93 -16.63 1.64
C LEU A 81 -2.56 -16.47 0.27
N THR A 82 -3.46 -17.38 -0.10
CA THR A 82 -4.32 -17.16 -1.27
C THR A 82 -5.38 -16.11 -0.98
N PHE A 83 -6.02 -16.18 0.18
CA PHE A 83 -7.02 -15.22 0.64
C PHE A 83 -6.47 -14.39 1.80
N PHE A 84 -6.55 -13.06 1.68
CA PHE A 84 -6.10 -12.14 2.72
C PHE A 84 -6.89 -10.84 2.71
N GLU A 85 -6.71 -10.03 3.75
CA GLU A 85 -7.27 -8.68 3.86
C GLU A 85 -6.15 -7.66 3.58
N MET A 86 -6.37 -6.78 2.61
CA MET A 86 -5.49 -5.66 2.29
C MET A 86 -6.06 -4.39 2.92
N LEU A 87 -5.31 -3.77 3.82
CA LEU A 87 -5.65 -2.48 4.42
C LEU A 87 -5.25 -1.36 3.46
N GLY A 88 -6.21 -0.54 3.01
CA GLY A 88 -5.98 0.45 1.96
C GLY A 88 -6.28 1.89 2.39
N ASN A 89 -5.47 2.84 1.91
CA ASN A 89 -5.76 4.26 1.94
C ASN A 89 -5.44 4.88 0.58
N TRP A 90 -6.29 5.77 0.08
CA TRP A 90 -6.15 6.33 -1.26
C TRP A 90 -6.33 7.83 -1.29
N SER A 91 -5.50 8.44 -2.13
CA SER A 91 -5.60 9.82 -2.56
C SER A 91 -6.05 9.85 -4.00
N LEU A 92 -7.20 10.45 -4.27
CA LEU A 92 -7.74 10.66 -5.60
C LEU A 92 -7.47 12.12 -6.01
N GLY A 93 -6.20 12.41 -6.33
CA GLY A 93 -5.76 13.74 -6.75
C GLY A 93 -5.67 14.78 -5.62
N ASP A 94 -5.43 14.34 -4.38
CA ASP A 94 -5.39 15.21 -3.19
C ASP A 94 -3.97 15.35 -2.62
N TYR A 95 -3.52 14.40 -1.82
CA TYR A 95 -2.15 14.31 -1.32
C TYR A 95 -1.30 13.34 -2.14
N PHE A 96 0.02 13.37 -1.96
CA PHE A 96 0.94 12.51 -2.70
C PHE A 96 1.99 11.86 -1.77
N LYS A 97 3.22 11.68 -2.25
CA LYS A 97 4.28 10.94 -1.55
C LYS A 97 4.51 11.41 -0.11
N LYS A 98 4.60 12.72 0.13
CA LYS A 98 4.95 13.29 1.45
C LYS A 98 3.99 12.84 2.54
N GLU A 99 2.70 13.07 2.35
CA GLU A 99 1.67 12.70 3.31
C GLU A 99 1.49 11.17 3.37
N ALA A 100 1.50 10.48 2.22
CA ALA A 100 1.34 9.02 2.16
C ALA A 100 2.41 8.29 2.98
N ILE A 101 3.67 8.69 2.81
CA ILE A 101 4.82 8.13 3.53
C ILE A 101 4.76 8.53 5.00
N SER A 102 4.53 9.82 5.30
CA SER A 102 4.51 10.33 6.67
C SER A 102 3.42 9.67 7.52
N TRP A 103 2.21 9.49 6.98
CA TRP A 103 1.11 8.86 7.71
C TRP A 103 1.29 7.36 7.86
N SER A 104 1.83 6.68 6.83
CA SER A 104 2.20 5.27 6.95
C SER A 104 3.22 5.05 8.07
N PHE A 105 4.28 5.89 8.10
CA PHE A 105 5.28 5.84 9.15
C PHE A 105 4.69 6.16 10.53
N GLU A 106 3.84 7.18 10.65
CA GLU A 106 3.14 7.55 11.89
C GLU A 106 2.29 6.39 12.42
N PHE A 107 1.50 5.73 11.56
CA PHE A 107 0.65 4.61 11.96
C PHE A 107 1.47 3.45 12.53
N LEU A 108 2.59 3.12 11.88
CA LEU A 108 3.46 2.04 12.32
C LEU A 108 4.21 2.38 13.60
N THR A 109 4.78 3.58 13.71
CA THR A 109 5.81 3.88 14.73
C THR A 109 5.31 4.66 15.93
N SER A 110 4.24 5.44 15.78
CA SER A 110 3.71 6.23 16.90
C SER A 110 3.21 5.32 18.01
N SER A 111 3.55 5.66 19.26
CA SER A 111 3.08 4.98 20.47
C SER A 111 1.56 5.06 20.66
N SER A 112 0.91 6.03 20.01
CA SER A 112 -0.57 6.12 19.98
C SER A 112 -1.19 5.07 19.05
N TRP A 113 -0.42 4.55 18.09
CA TRP A 113 -0.85 3.59 17.07
C TRP A 113 -0.18 2.24 17.28
N LEU A 114 0.65 1.74 16.35
CA LEU A 114 1.24 0.40 16.51
C LEU A 114 2.49 0.38 17.40
N GLY A 115 3.16 1.52 17.60
CA GLY A 115 4.34 1.62 18.47
C GLY A 115 5.50 0.71 18.05
N ILE A 116 5.62 0.41 16.76
CA ILE A 116 6.73 -0.36 16.21
C ILE A 116 8.00 0.46 16.33
N ASP A 117 9.08 -0.17 16.81
CA ASP A 117 10.40 0.44 16.85
C ASP A 117 10.85 0.80 15.42
N PRO A 118 11.08 2.10 15.10
CA PRO A 118 11.59 2.51 13.79
C PRO A 118 12.91 1.83 13.41
N ALA A 119 13.72 1.42 14.39
CA ALA A 119 14.96 0.68 14.18
C ALA A 119 14.74 -0.77 13.68
N LYS A 120 13.49 -1.20 13.46
CA LYS A 120 13.16 -2.46 12.77
C LYS A 120 12.65 -2.26 11.35
N LEU A 121 12.44 -1.02 10.93
CA LEU A 121 11.95 -0.73 9.60
C LEU A 121 13.10 -0.63 8.60
N TRP A 122 12.86 -1.18 7.41
CA TRP A 122 13.64 -1.00 6.19
C TRP A 122 12.68 -0.54 5.10
N VAL A 123 13.17 0.24 4.15
CA VAL A 123 12.32 0.74 3.06
C VAL A 123 13.01 0.56 1.72
N THR A 124 12.20 0.37 0.69
CA THR A 124 12.66 0.30 -0.71
C THR A 124 12.04 1.44 -1.51
N VAL A 125 12.73 1.89 -2.55
CA VAL A 125 12.27 2.96 -3.45
C VAL A 125 12.71 2.63 -4.88
N PHE A 126 11.98 3.13 -5.87
CA PHE A 126 12.28 2.86 -7.28
C PHE A 126 13.66 3.41 -7.70
N ALA A 127 14.52 2.54 -8.24
CA ALA A 127 15.88 2.85 -8.67
C ALA A 127 15.95 3.70 -9.95
N GLY A 128 14.83 3.86 -10.67
CA GLY A 128 14.81 4.45 -12.00
C GLY A 128 15.16 3.42 -13.08
N GLU A 129 14.90 3.79 -14.33
CA GLU A 129 15.28 3.03 -15.52
C GLU A 129 15.42 4.00 -16.71
N PRO A 130 15.93 3.56 -17.88
CA PRO A 130 16.03 4.45 -19.04
C PRO A 130 14.68 5.11 -19.38
N GLY A 131 14.62 6.44 -19.24
CA GLY A 131 13.42 7.24 -19.49
C GLY A 131 12.53 7.50 -18.27
N ILE A 132 12.80 6.89 -17.12
CA ILE A 132 12.08 7.15 -15.86
C ILE A 132 13.09 7.44 -14.74
N PRO A 133 13.05 8.64 -14.13
CA PRO A 133 14.01 9.00 -13.10
C PRO A 133 13.87 8.10 -11.86
N ARG A 134 14.99 7.99 -11.13
CA ARG A 134 15.02 7.41 -9.79
C ARG A 134 14.09 8.18 -8.84
N ASP A 135 13.42 7.47 -7.94
CA ASP A 135 12.50 8.09 -6.97
C ASP A 135 13.25 8.70 -5.78
N GLU A 136 13.89 9.84 -6.03
CA GLU A 136 14.55 10.63 -4.98
C GLU A 136 13.55 11.23 -3.99
N ASP A 137 12.35 11.59 -4.43
CA ASP A 137 11.37 12.24 -3.57
C ASP A 137 11.05 11.37 -2.36
N SER A 138 10.70 10.10 -2.61
CA SER A 138 10.36 9.14 -1.56
C SER A 138 11.55 8.89 -0.64
N ALA A 139 12.76 8.75 -1.20
CA ALA A 139 13.97 8.56 -0.41
C ALA A 139 14.26 9.75 0.54
N GLN A 140 14.10 10.98 0.06
CA GLN A 140 14.31 12.17 0.91
C GLN A 140 13.23 12.30 1.99
N ILE A 141 11.98 11.95 1.69
CA ILE A 141 10.91 11.93 2.69
C ILE A 141 11.25 10.90 3.78
N TRP A 142 11.66 9.68 3.43
CA TRP A 142 12.08 8.67 4.40
C TRP A 142 13.24 9.12 5.28
N LYS A 143 14.27 9.73 4.67
CA LYS A 143 15.40 10.33 5.42
C LYS A 143 14.91 11.40 6.40
N SER A 144 13.97 12.25 6.00
CA SER A 144 13.42 13.31 6.85
C SER A 144 12.63 12.77 8.06
N LEU A 145 12.09 11.56 7.95
CA LEU A 145 11.40 10.85 9.04
C LEU A 145 12.35 10.07 9.96
N GLY A 146 13.66 10.11 9.69
CA GLY A 146 14.69 9.49 10.52
C GLY A 146 15.08 8.06 10.11
N ILE A 147 14.61 7.56 8.97
CA ILE A 147 15.11 6.29 8.42
C ILE A 147 16.56 6.51 7.93
N PRO A 148 17.55 5.79 8.48
CA PRO A 148 18.94 5.92 8.04
C PRO A 148 19.11 5.51 6.58
N GLU A 149 19.98 6.21 5.85
CA GLU A 149 20.24 5.93 4.42
C GLU A 149 20.62 4.47 4.15
N LYS A 150 21.38 3.83 5.04
CA LYS A 150 21.74 2.40 4.93
C LYS A 150 20.54 1.44 4.98
N ARG A 151 19.33 1.92 5.28
CA ARG A 151 18.07 1.17 5.33
C ARG A 151 17.08 1.58 4.25
N ILE A 152 17.54 2.39 3.29
CA ILE A 152 16.79 2.81 2.11
C ILE A 152 17.46 2.16 0.90
N SER A 153 16.82 1.14 0.34
CA SER A 153 17.33 0.42 -0.82
C SER A 153 16.66 0.91 -2.10
N TYR A 154 17.45 1.15 -3.14
CA TYR A 154 16.92 1.45 -4.47
C TYR A 154 16.80 0.15 -5.28
N LEU A 155 15.58 -0.27 -5.63
CA LEU A 155 15.34 -1.50 -6.40
C LEU A 155 14.69 -1.23 -7.76
N GLY A 156 14.86 -2.18 -8.68
CA GLY A 156 14.38 -2.05 -10.06
C GLY A 156 12.86 -2.20 -10.19
N ARG A 157 12.39 -2.18 -11.44
CA ARG A 157 10.97 -2.32 -11.80
C ARG A 157 10.33 -3.62 -11.33
N SER A 158 11.11 -4.69 -11.15
CA SER A 158 10.60 -5.97 -10.61
C SER A 158 10.03 -5.84 -9.21
N ASP A 159 10.57 -4.90 -8.42
CA ASP A 159 10.32 -4.82 -6.98
C ASP A 159 9.63 -3.50 -6.60
N ASN A 160 10.00 -2.38 -7.22
CA ASN A 160 9.43 -1.06 -6.90
C ASN A 160 8.67 -0.43 -8.07
N TRP A 161 7.87 -1.23 -8.76
CA TRP A 161 6.88 -0.73 -9.71
C TRP A 161 5.59 -1.52 -9.59
N TRP A 162 4.54 -0.85 -9.10
CA TRP A 162 3.26 -1.49 -8.90
C TRP A 162 2.37 -1.38 -10.14
N GLY A 163 1.97 -2.53 -10.67
CA GLY A 163 0.96 -2.68 -11.70
C GLY A 163 1.45 -2.49 -13.15
N PRO A 164 0.50 -2.40 -14.11
CA PRO A 164 -0.95 -2.46 -13.90
C PRO A 164 -1.44 -3.82 -13.39
N ALA A 165 -2.60 -3.85 -12.73
CA ALA A 165 -3.18 -5.09 -12.21
C ALA A 165 -3.59 -6.10 -13.31
N GLY A 166 -3.70 -5.64 -14.55
CA GLY A 166 -3.93 -6.44 -15.76
C GLY A 166 -2.98 -6.01 -16.89
N GLN A 167 -3.39 -6.12 -18.15
CA GLN A 167 -2.56 -5.69 -19.28
C GLN A 167 -2.44 -4.15 -19.39
N THR A 168 -3.43 -3.41 -18.87
CA THR A 168 -3.49 -1.95 -18.90
C THR A 168 -4.09 -1.44 -17.58
N GLY A 169 -3.88 -0.16 -17.25
CA GLY A 169 -4.49 0.48 -16.08
C GLY A 169 -3.51 1.36 -15.29
N PRO A 170 -3.98 1.92 -14.15
CA PRO A 170 -3.13 2.70 -13.26
C PRO A 170 -1.92 1.89 -12.77
N CYS A 171 -0.74 2.49 -12.83
CA CYS A 171 0.52 1.94 -12.34
C CYS A 171 1.50 3.07 -12.02
N GLY A 172 2.62 2.74 -11.38
CA GLY A 172 3.69 3.71 -11.12
C GLY A 172 4.78 3.17 -10.21
N PRO A 173 5.82 3.98 -9.94
CA PRO A 173 6.81 3.65 -8.93
C PRO A 173 6.15 3.60 -7.54
N ASP A 174 6.63 2.70 -6.71
CA ASP A 174 6.20 2.57 -5.32
C ASP A 174 7.38 2.69 -4.34
N THR A 175 7.03 2.64 -3.05
CA THR A 175 7.97 2.48 -1.95
C THR A 175 7.35 1.52 -0.95
N GLU A 176 8.13 0.53 -0.52
CA GLU A 176 7.64 -0.52 0.39
C GLU A 176 8.32 -0.39 1.75
N MET A 177 7.63 -0.87 2.79
CA MET A 177 8.13 -0.92 4.16
C MET A 177 8.25 -2.38 4.60
N PHE A 178 9.44 -2.77 5.01
CA PHE A 178 9.76 -4.09 5.53
C PHE A 178 9.98 -4.03 7.04
N TYR A 179 9.54 -5.06 7.75
CA TYR A 179 9.74 -5.21 9.18
C TYR A 179 10.72 -6.35 9.46
N ASP A 180 11.82 -6.03 10.13
CA ASP A 180 12.81 -7.00 10.58
C ASP A 180 12.26 -7.83 11.75
N THR A 181 12.00 -9.11 11.47
CA THR A 181 11.48 -10.06 12.45
C THR A 181 12.59 -10.69 13.31
N GLY A 182 13.86 -10.46 12.99
CA GLY A 182 15.02 -11.09 13.62
C GLY A 182 15.12 -12.60 13.37
N ARG A 183 14.39 -13.12 12.37
CA ARG A 183 14.48 -14.50 11.91
C ARG A 183 15.38 -14.54 10.68
N ASP A 184 16.24 -15.54 10.63
CA ASP A 184 17.17 -15.81 9.51
C ASP A 184 16.42 -16.13 8.21
#